data_AF-A0A7K6AP13-F1
#
_entry.id   AF-A0A7K6AP13-F1
#
_cell.length_a   1.000
_cell.length_b   1.000
_cell.length_c   1.000
_cell.angle_alpha   90.00
_cell.angle_beta   90.00
_cell.angle_gamma   90.00
#
_symmetry.space_group_name_H-M   'P 1'
#
loop_
_entity.id
_entity.type
_entity.pdbx_description
1 polymer ?
#
loop_
_entity_poly.entity_id
_entity_poly.type
_entity_poly.pdbx_seq_one_letter_code
_entity_poly.pdbx_strand_id
1 'polypeptide(L)'
;AAAAVARRNERERNRVRLVNLGFAALRQHVPHGAASKKLSKVETLRSAVEYIRALQRLLDEHDAAAAAAFPAAVGEGGGGGGYSSASPSFTSSVPGSPCSSEESGYEAALSPDERELLDFTGWLGS
;
A
#
# COMPACT_ATOMS: atom_id res chain seq x y z
N ALA A 1 -31.73 22.23 10.75
CA ALA A 1 -30.65 22.01 11.73
C ALA A 1 -30.32 20.52 11.93
N ALA A 2 -31.29 19.67 12.29
CA ALA A 2 -31.06 18.23 12.55
C ALA A 2 -30.40 17.47 11.39
N ALA A 3 -30.84 17.69 10.14
CA ALA A 3 -30.24 17.04 8.97
C ALA A 3 -28.75 17.39 8.74
N ALA A 4 -28.34 18.62 9.06
CA ALA A 4 -26.94 19.02 8.94
C ALA A 4 -26.08 18.37 10.04
N VAL A 5 -26.61 18.25 11.26
CA VAL A 5 -25.96 17.55 12.37
C VAL A 5 -25.81 16.06 12.06
N ALA A 6 -26.84 15.43 11.50
CA ALA A 6 -26.79 14.02 11.09
C ALA A 6 -25.68 13.78 10.04
N ARG A 7 -25.59 14.62 9.00
CA ARG A 7 -24.51 14.53 8.00
C ARG A 7 -23.12 14.72 8.62
N ARG A 8 -22.96 15.63 9.58
CA ARG A 8 -21.68 15.84 10.27
C ARG A 8 -21.29 14.62 11.12
N ASN A 9 -22.24 14.04 11.85
CA ASN A 9 -21.99 12.85 12.68
C ASN A 9 -21.59 11.65 11.81
N GLU A 10 -22.29 11.46 10.68
CA GLU A 10 -21.99 10.40 9.73
C GLU A 10 -20.55 10.50 9.19
N ARG A 11 -20.10 11.71 8.84
CA ARG A 11 -18.71 11.93 8.41
C ARG A 11 -17.70 11.58 9.49
N GLU A 12 -17.96 11.94 10.74
CA GLU A 12 -17.05 11.62 11.84
C GLU A 12 -17.01 10.11 12.11
N ARG A 13 -18.16 9.43 12.03
CA ARG A 13 -18.23 7.96 12.11
C ARG A 13 -17.36 7.31 11.03
N ASN A 14 -17.44 7.80 9.80
CA ASN A 14 -16.65 7.30 8.67
C ASN A 14 -15.15 7.56 8.84
N ARG A 15 -14.77 8.77 9.28
CA ARG A 15 -13.36 9.11 9.58
C ARG A 15 -12.78 8.18 10.66
N VAL A 16 -13.53 7.96 11.75
CA VAL A 16 -13.08 7.05 12.83
C VAL A 16 -13.01 5.61 12.35
N ARG A 17 -13.97 5.17 11.52
CA ARG A 17 -13.94 3.84 10.89
C ARG A 17 -12.65 3.61 10.10
N LEU A 18 -12.24 4.59 9.28
CA LEU A 18 -11.00 4.55 8.51
C LEU A 18 -9.76 4.43 9.38
N VAL A 19 -9.67 5.26 10.42
CA VAL A 19 -8.55 5.20 11.36
C VAL A 19 -8.45 3.82 12.00
N ASN A 20 -9.58 3.26 12.45
CA ASN A 20 -9.59 1.95 13.09
C ASN A 20 -9.23 0.82 12.12
N LEU A 21 -9.63 0.93 10.85
CA LEU A 21 -9.23 -0.01 9.81
C LEU A 21 -7.73 0.07 9.53
N GLY A 22 -7.15 1.28 9.43
CA GLY A 22 -5.71 1.47 9.28
C GLY A 22 -4.92 0.85 10.45
N PHE A 23 -5.42 0.98 11.68
CA PHE A 23 -4.83 0.27 12.83
C PHE A 23 -4.95 -1.25 12.73
N ALA A 24 -6.03 -1.78 12.15
CA ALA A 24 -6.19 -3.22 11.96
C ALA A 24 -5.20 -3.74 10.90
N ALA A 25 -5.05 -3.03 9.78
CA ALA A 25 -4.06 -3.37 8.76
C ALA A 25 -2.64 -3.27 9.30
N LEU A 26 -2.29 -2.20 10.02
CA LEU A 26 -0.97 -2.06 10.63
C LEU A 26 -0.64 -3.24 11.56
N ARG A 27 -1.62 -3.77 12.31
CA ARG A 27 -1.42 -4.96 13.15
C ARG A 27 -1.02 -6.21 12.37
N GLN A 28 -1.43 -6.34 11.10
CA GLN A 28 -1.01 -7.48 10.27
C GLN A 28 0.46 -7.40 9.88
N HIS A 29 1.06 -6.21 9.87
CA HIS A 29 2.43 -5.97 9.42
C HIS A 29 3.44 -5.78 10.55
N VAL A 30 2.99 -5.68 11.80
CA VAL A 30 3.90 -5.55 12.96
C VAL A 30 4.07 -6.90 13.67
N PRO A 31 5.27 -7.16 14.22
CA PRO A 31 5.55 -8.36 15.01
C PRO A 31 4.53 -8.51 16.15
N HIS A 32 4.04 -9.74 16.34
CA HIS A 32 3.02 -10.08 17.35
C HIS A 32 1.64 -9.44 17.15
N GLY A 33 1.44 -8.60 16.13
CA GLY A 33 0.17 -7.91 15.89
C GLY A 33 -0.94 -8.83 15.36
N ALA A 34 -0.60 -9.82 14.52
CA ALA A 34 -1.55 -10.80 13.98
C ALA A 34 -1.92 -11.90 14.99
N ALA A 35 -1.01 -12.26 15.90
CA ALA A 35 -1.18 -13.38 16.84
C ALA A 35 -1.69 -12.96 18.24
N SER A 36 -1.55 -11.68 18.61
CA SER A 36 -1.97 -11.19 19.93
C SER A 36 -3.47 -10.88 19.98
N LYS A 37 -4.06 -11.05 21.16
CA LYS A 37 -5.45 -10.68 21.49
C LYS A 37 -5.59 -9.14 21.47
N LYS A 38 -5.64 -8.56 20.26
CA LYS A 38 -5.81 -7.15 19.90
C LYS A 38 -4.88 -6.18 20.64
N LEU A 39 -3.68 -5.95 20.11
CA LEU A 39 -2.78 -4.88 20.57
C LEU A 39 -3.50 -3.51 20.63
N SER A 40 -3.24 -2.74 21.68
CA SER A 40 -3.77 -1.37 21.80
C SER A 40 -3.19 -0.45 20.72
N LYS A 41 -3.80 0.73 20.51
CA LYS A 41 -3.31 1.71 19.53
C LYS A 41 -1.86 2.13 19.84
N VAL A 42 -1.56 2.40 21.11
CA VAL A 42 -0.22 2.82 21.54
C VAL A 42 0.80 1.70 21.36
N GLU A 43 0.47 0.47 21.75
CA GLU A 43 1.36 -0.68 21.55
C GLU A 43 1.62 -0.96 20.07
N THR A 44 0.57 -0.86 19.23
CA THR A 44 0.70 -1.02 17.78
C THR A 44 1.67 0.00 17.19
N LEU A 45 1.57 1.27 17.60
CA LEU A 45 2.48 2.33 17.14
C LEU A 45 3.92 2.11 17.64
N ARG A 46 4.10 1.77 18.92
CA ARG A 46 5.43 1.47 19.48
C ARG A 46 6.10 0.32 18.74
N SER A 47 5.37 -0.79 18.56
CA SER A 47 5.86 -1.96 17.83
C SER A 47 6.19 -1.64 16.38
N ALA A 48 5.38 -0.82 15.69
CA ALA A 48 5.67 -0.39 14.32
C ALA A 48 7.00 0.39 14.22
N VAL A 49 7.22 1.35 15.12
CA VAL A 49 8.45 2.15 15.14
C VAL A 49 9.68 1.28 15.43
N GLU A 50 9.56 0.38 16.40
CA GLU A 50 10.63 -0.57 16.73
C GLU A 50 10.94 -1.52 15.57
N TYR A 51 9.90 -1.99 14.88
CA TYR A 51 10.05 -2.90 13.75
C TYR A 51 10.72 -2.22 12.55
N ILE A 52 10.34 -0.99 12.21
CA ILE A 52 11.01 -0.22 11.15
C ILE A 52 12.51 -0.07 11.47
N ARG A 53 12.85 0.30 12.71
CA ARG A 53 14.26 0.42 13.15
C ARG A 53 15.02 -0.91 13.12
N ALA A 54 14.34 -2.02 13.39
CA ALA A 54 14.95 -3.35 13.29
C ALA A 54 15.22 -3.72 11.83
N LEU A 55 14.26 -3.48 10.93
CA LEU A 55 14.41 -3.74 9.49
C LEU A 55 15.51 -2.88 8.87
N GLN A 56 15.60 -1.60 9.25
CA GLN A 56 16.68 -0.71 8.79
C GLN A 56 18.06 -1.25 9.17
N ARG A 57 18.26 -1.64 10.43
CA ARG A 57 19.53 -2.24 10.88
C ARG A 57 19.88 -3.52 10.12
N LEU A 58 18.90 -4.39 9.88
CA LEU A 58 19.10 -5.63 9.13
C LEU A 58 19.56 -5.36 7.68
N LEU A 59 19.01 -4.32 7.04
CA LEU A 59 19.44 -3.91 5.71
C LEU A 59 20.86 -3.34 5.71
N ASP A 60 21.18 -2.45 6.67
CA ASP A 60 22.51 -1.84 6.79
C ASP A 60 23.60 -2.91 7.05
N GLU A 61 23.30 -3.89 7.91
CA GLU A 61 24.21 -5.02 8.19
C GLU A 61 24.43 -5.90 6.94
N HIS A 62 23.38 -6.14 6.15
CA HIS A 62 23.47 -6.91 4.91
C HIS A 62 24.29 -6.16 3.84
N ASP A 63 24.09 -4.85 3.69
CA ASP A 63 24.84 -4.03 2.74
C ASP A 63 26.33 -3.92 3.13
N ALA A 64 26.62 -3.80 4.42
CA ALA A 64 27.99 -3.84 4.95
C ALA A 64 28.67 -5.20 4.70
N ALA A 65 27.94 -6.31 4.90
CA ALA A 65 28.43 -7.64 4.61
C ALA A 65 28.68 -7.86 3.11
N ALA A 66 27.79 -7.37 2.25
CA ALA A 66 27.94 -7.44 0.80
C ALA A 66 29.17 -6.64 0.31
N ALA A 67 29.39 -5.44 0.87
CA ALA A 67 30.55 -4.61 0.57
C ALA A 67 31.87 -5.26 1.04
N ALA A 68 31.86 -5.97 2.17
CA ALA A 68 33.02 -6.71 2.66
C ALA A 68 33.32 -7.98 1.85
N ALA A 69 32.30 -8.63 1.28
CA ALA A 69 32.43 -9.84 0.47
C ALA A 69 32.98 -9.57 -0.95
N PHE A 70 32.79 -8.36 -1.47
CA PHE A 70 33.37 -7.91 -2.73
C PHE A 70 34.23 -6.67 -2.50
N PRO A 71 35.48 -6.81 -2.01
CA PRO A 71 36.40 -5.69 -2.02
C PRO A 71 36.59 -5.29 -3.48
N ALA A 72 36.09 -4.11 -3.84
CA ALA A 72 36.27 -3.52 -5.15
C ALA A 72 37.77 -3.58 -5.46
N ALA A 73 38.13 -4.47 -6.39
CA ALA A 73 39.48 -4.58 -6.89
C ALA A 73 39.89 -3.21 -7.39
N VAL A 74 40.95 -2.66 -6.83
CA VAL A 74 41.69 -1.54 -7.40
C VAL A 74 41.97 -1.89 -8.87
N GLY A 75 41.33 -1.18 -9.78
CA GLY A 75 41.43 -1.36 -11.21
C GLY A 75 41.47 -0.01 -11.90
N GLU A 76 42.66 0.58 -11.97
CA GLU A 76 43.00 1.51 -13.03
C GLU A 76 42.75 0.83 -14.39
N GLY A 77 42.12 1.54 -15.34
CA GLY A 77 42.17 1.16 -16.76
C GLY A 77 40.83 1.09 -17.49
N GLY A 78 40.51 2.20 -18.16
CA GLY A 78 40.11 2.26 -19.58
C GLY A 78 39.03 1.33 -20.16
N GLY A 79 37.99 1.97 -20.71
CA GLY A 79 37.55 1.66 -22.08
C GLY A 79 36.24 0.90 -22.27
N GLY A 80 35.21 1.64 -22.67
CA GLY A 80 34.56 1.45 -23.98
C GLY A 80 33.49 0.38 -24.15
N GLY A 81 32.34 0.82 -24.70
CA GLY A 81 31.40 0.00 -25.46
C GLY A 81 30.30 -0.63 -24.60
N GLY A 82 29.04 -0.67 -24.99
CA GLY A 82 28.41 -0.36 -26.26
C GLY A 82 26.96 -0.78 -26.09
N TYR A 83 26.05 0.14 -26.38
CA TYR A 83 24.63 -0.11 -26.51
C TYR A 83 24.40 -1.17 -27.61
N SER A 84 23.50 -2.15 -27.40
CA SER A 84 22.41 -2.48 -28.34
C SER A 84 21.91 -3.93 -28.28
N SER A 85 20.59 -3.99 -28.53
CA SER A 85 19.81 -5.05 -29.19
C SER A 85 19.42 -6.25 -28.30
N ALA A 86 18.22 -6.82 -28.38
CA ALA A 86 17.21 -6.82 -29.45
C ALA A 86 15.78 -7.10 -28.91
N SER A 87 14.76 -6.66 -29.64
CA SER A 87 13.33 -7.03 -29.52
C SER A 87 13.05 -8.45 -30.08
N PRO A 88 11.84 -9.09 -29.97
CA PRO A 88 10.61 -8.63 -30.64
C PRO A 88 9.26 -8.95 -29.96
N SER A 89 8.21 -8.34 -30.50
CA SER A 89 6.80 -8.46 -30.18
C SER A 89 6.16 -9.78 -30.68
N PHE A 90 5.03 -10.19 -30.11
CA PHE A 90 3.99 -10.87 -30.88
C PHE A 90 2.57 -10.40 -30.52
N THR A 91 1.74 -10.49 -31.53
CA THR A 91 0.42 -9.93 -31.80
C THR A 91 -0.73 -10.70 -31.15
N SER A 92 -1.82 -10.00 -30.80
CA SER A 92 -3.16 -10.39 -31.27
C SER A 92 -4.17 -9.27 -31.02
N SER A 93 -4.55 -8.58 -32.09
CA SER A 93 -5.79 -7.81 -32.16
C SER A 93 -6.97 -8.74 -32.43
N VAL A 94 -8.17 -8.44 -31.91
CA VAL A 94 -9.37 -8.07 -32.71
C VAL A 94 -10.55 -7.69 -31.79
N PRO A 95 -11.55 -6.93 -32.30
CA PRO A 95 -12.27 -5.90 -31.53
C PRO A 95 -13.79 -6.14 -31.38
N GLY A 96 -14.42 -5.26 -30.59
CA GLY A 96 -15.77 -4.76 -30.83
C GLY A 96 -16.90 -5.39 -30.01
N SER A 97 -17.52 -4.61 -29.13
CA SER A 97 -18.87 -4.08 -29.36
C SER A 97 -19.32 -3.15 -28.21
N PRO A 98 -20.01 -2.03 -28.52
CA PRO A 98 -20.75 -1.24 -27.56
C PRO A 98 -22.22 -1.72 -27.45
N CYS A 99 -22.86 -1.41 -26.33
CA CYS A 99 -24.30 -1.11 -26.14
C CYS A 99 -24.98 -1.85 -24.95
N SER A 100 -25.50 -0.99 -24.06
CA SER A 100 -26.51 -1.05 -22.99
C SER A 100 -27.35 -2.30 -22.73
N SER A 101 -27.69 -2.51 -21.45
CA SER A 101 -29.06 -2.23 -20.98
C SER A 101 -29.13 -1.97 -19.47
N GLU A 102 -30.05 -1.08 -19.13
CA GLU A 102 -30.53 -0.70 -17.80
C GLU A 102 -31.06 -1.88 -16.96
N GLU A 103 -30.96 -1.79 -15.62
CA GLU A 103 -32.10 -1.84 -14.69
C GLU A 103 -31.62 -1.93 -13.22
N SER A 104 -32.32 -1.22 -12.35
CA SER A 104 -32.43 -1.48 -10.90
C SER A 104 -31.51 -0.70 -9.95
N GLY A 105 -31.80 0.61 -9.84
CA GLY A 105 -32.45 1.07 -8.62
C GLY A 105 -31.63 1.13 -7.32
N TYR A 106 -30.39 1.63 -7.36
CA TYR A 106 -29.81 2.44 -6.28
C TYR A 106 -28.56 3.23 -6.75
N GLU A 107 -28.68 4.10 -7.75
CA GLU A 107 -27.69 5.19 -7.91
C GLU A 107 -27.96 6.26 -6.84
N ALA A 108 -27.79 5.89 -5.58
CA ALA A 108 -27.38 6.87 -4.59
C ALA A 108 -25.94 7.18 -4.96
N ALA A 109 -25.74 8.22 -5.78
CA ALA A 109 -24.44 8.75 -6.13
C ALA A 109 -23.59 8.75 -4.86
N LEU A 110 -22.66 7.78 -4.77
CA LEU A 110 -21.89 7.55 -3.55
C LEU A 110 -21.34 8.90 -3.12
N SER A 111 -21.58 9.27 -1.87
CA SER A 111 -21.05 10.52 -1.34
C SER A 111 -19.54 10.54 -1.65
N PRO A 112 -18.93 11.69 -1.96
CA PRO A 112 -17.48 11.77 -2.13
C PRO A 112 -16.71 11.05 -1.00
N ASP A 113 -17.25 11.13 0.22
CA ASP A 113 -16.78 10.42 1.40
C ASP A 113 -16.80 8.87 1.21
N GLU A 114 -17.85 8.30 0.62
CA GLU A 114 -17.99 6.85 0.36
C GLU A 114 -17.04 6.36 -0.73
N ARG A 115 -16.72 7.20 -1.72
CA ARG A 115 -15.71 6.87 -2.75
C ARG A 115 -14.30 6.85 -2.18
N GLU A 116 -13.95 7.84 -1.35
CA GLU A 116 -12.66 7.88 -0.65
C GLU A 116 -12.51 6.71 0.33
N LEU A 117 -13.61 6.33 1.00
CA LEU A 117 -13.66 5.16 1.87
C LEU A 117 -13.30 3.86 1.14
N LEU A 118 -13.71 3.72 -0.13
CA LEU A 118 -13.45 2.53 -0.95
C LEU A 118 -12.01 2.49 -1.46
N ASP A 119 -11.46 3.62 -1.90
CA ASP A 119 -10.08 3.73 -2.36
C ASP A 119 -9.09 3.35 -1.25
N PHE A 120 -9.28 3.91 -0.06
CA PHE A 120 -8.44 3.58 1.10
C PHE A 120 -8.56 2.11 1.51
N THR A 121 -9.75 1.51 1.41
CA THR A 121 -9.91 0.06 1.68
C THR A 121 -9.25 -0.81 0.61
N GLY A 122 -9.21 -0.36 -0.65
CA GLY A 122 -8.50 -1.05 -1.73
C GLY A 122 -6.98 -0.99 -1.54
N TRP A 123 -6.45 0.14 -1.06
CA TRP A 123 -5.02 0.26 -0.75
C TRP A 123 -4.58 -0.70 0.37
N LEU A 124 -5.43 -0.96 1.36
CA LEU A 124 -5.09 -1.88 2.46
C LEU A 124 -5.05 -3.36 2.04
N GLY A 125 -5.42 -3.69 0.80
CA GLY A 125 -5.40 -5.06 0.26
C GLY A 125 -6.59 -5.90 0.73
N SER A 126 -7.36 -6.44 -0.21
CA SER A 126 -8.28 -7.57 0.04
C SER A 126 -7.50 -8.85 0.33
#